data_AF-A0A099NS23-F1
#
_entry.id   AF-A0A099NS23-F1
#
_cell.length_a   1.000
_cell.length_b   1.000
_cell.length_c   1.000
_cell.angle_alpha   90.00
_cell.angle_beta   90.00
_cell.angle_gamma   90.00
#
_symmetry.space_group_name_H-M   'P 1'
#
loop_
_entity.id
_entity.type
_entity.pdbx_description
1 polymer ?
#
loop_
_entity_poly.entity_id
_entity_poly.type
_entity_poly.pdbx_seq_one_letter_code
_entity_poly.pdbx_strand_id
1 'polypeptide(L)'
;MSLGTLYILPGSSRNSWLPGLVKYLGLDVKVVSIRDIDNYKSIFPLGKAPAFEATNGFKVTEVAAVVEYLILQSAKPELLGSTKEEKVSNT
;
A
#
# COMPACT_ATOMS: atom_id res chain seq x y z
N MET A 1 -8.76 15.06 0.81
CA MET A 1 -8.70 14.57 -0.59
C MET A 1 -7.97 13.25 -0.50
N SER A 2 -8.50 12.20 -1.11
CA SER A 2 -7.90 10.87 -0.99
C SER A 2 -6.50 10.84 -1.60
N LEU A 3 -5.56 10.16 -0.95
CA LEU A 3 -4.19 9.94 -1.42
C LEU A 3 -4.17 9.02 -2.65
N GLY A 4 -5.14 8.10 -2.74
CA GLY A 4 -5.20 7.11 -3.81
C GLY A 4 -6.01 5.87 -3.42
N THR A 5 -5.86 4.81 -4.21
CA THR A 5 -6.53 3.52 -4.03
C THR A 5 -5.53 2.43 -3.71
N LEU A 6 -5.74 1.73 -2.60
CA LEU A 6 -5.03 0.52 -2.20
C LEU A 6 -5.85 -0.71 -2.62
N TYR A 7 -5.24 -1.55 -3.44
CA TYR A 7 -5.80 -2.81 -3.92
C TYR A 7 -5.29 -3.97 -3.07
N ILE A 8 -6.22 -4.72 -2.46
CA ILE A 8 -5.91 -5.86 -1.58
C ILE A 8 -6.55 -7.16 -2.07
N LEU A 9 -6.08 -8.29 -1.55
CA LEU A 9 -6.73 -9.59 -1.73
C LEU A 9 -7.21 -10.10 -0.36
N PRO A 10 -8.50 -9.96 -0.02
CA PRO A 10 -9.02 -10.38 1.28
C PRO A 10 -8.68 -11.84 1.61
N GLY A 11 -8.18 -12.06 2.83
CA GLY A 11 -7.72 -13.38 3.29
C GLY A 11 -6.25 -13.68 2.99
N SER A 12 -5.55 -12.82 2.22
CA SER A 12 -4.11 -12.93 2.05
C SER A 12 -3.38 -12.34 3.26
N SER A 13 -2.59 -13.16 3.95
CA SER A 13 -1.72 -12.72 5.05
C SER A 13 -0.74 -11.63 4.64
N ARG A 14 -0.40 -11.52 3.35
CA ARG A 14 0.55 -10.53 2.84
C ARG A 14 0.01 -9.12 2.75
N ASN A 15 -1.31 -8.92 2.69
CA ASN A 15 -1.89 -7.59 2.49
C ASN A 15 -3.14 -7.26 3.30
N SER A 16 -3.78 -8.24 3.97
CA SER A 16 -5.00 -7.99 4.74
C SER A 16 -4.79 -7.06 5.95
N TRP A 17 -3.54 -6.87 6.38
CA TRP A 17 -3.16 -5.98 7.48
C TRP A 17 -2.97 -4.51 7.05
N LEU A 18 -2.79 -4.24 5.74
CA LEU A 18 -2.51 -2.90 5.22
C LEU A 18 -3.61 -1.87 5.50
N PRO A 19 -4.92 -2.20 5.49
CA PRO A 19 -5.96 -1.25 5.91
C PRO A 19 -5.77 -0.78 7.36
N GLY A 20 -5.24 -1.64 8.24
CA GLY A 20 -4.87 -1.27 9.60
C GLY A 20 -3.71 -0.28 9.64
N LEU A 21 -2.68 -0.49 8.79
CA LEU A 21 -1.58 0.45 8.62
C LEU A 21 -2.07 1.82 8.14
N VAL A 22 -2.90 1.86 7.09
CA VAL A 22 -3.51 3.10 6.55
C VAL A 22 -4.23 3.86 7.66
N LYS A 23 -5.04 3.16 8.47
CA LYS A 23 -5.76 3.76 9.61
C LYS A 23 -4.79 4.29 10.68
N TYR A 24 -3.73 3.56 11.00
CA TYR A 24 -2.71 3.97 11.99
C TYR A 24 -1.92 5.21 11.55
N LEU A 25 -1.64 5.33 10.25
CA LEU A 25 -0.96 6.46 9.64
C LEU A 25 -1.90 7.67 9.43
N GLY A 26 -3.22 7.50 9.61
CA GLY A 26 -4.21 8.55 9.41
C GLY A 26 -4.39 8.96 7.95
N LEU A 27 -4.11 8.05 7.01
CA LEU A 27 -4.17 8.34 5.57
C LEU A 27 -5.60 8.16 5.03
N ASP A 28 -6.01 9.10 4.18
CA ASP A 28 -7.26 9.03 3.42
C ASP A 28 -7.04 8.18 2.15
N VAL A 29 -7.11 6.85 2.27
CA VAL A 29 -6.90 5.90 1.16
C VAL A 29 -8.14 5.04 0.95
N LYS A 30 -8.60 4.94 -0.30
CA LYS A 30 -9.67 4.02 -0.67
C LYS A 30 -9.13 2.60 -0.72
N VAL A 31 -9.73 1.66 0.01
CA VAL A 31 -9.34 0.24 -0.03
C VAL A 31 -10.32 -0.53 -0.91
N VAL A 32 -9.81 -1.31 -1.86
CA VAL A 32 -10.61 -2.11 -2.80
C VAL A 32 -10.08 -3.54 -2.87
N SER A 33 -10.97 -4.52 -2.87
CA SER A 33 -10.60 -5.91 -3.14
C SER A 33 -10.42 -6.14 -4.63
N ILE A 34 -9.31 -6.76 -5.03
CA ILE A 34 -9.08 -7.12 -6.44
C ILE A 34 -10.09 -8.15 -6.97
N ARG A 35 -10.82 -8.85 -6.08
CA ARG A 35 -11.89 -9.79 -6.46
C ARG A 35 -13.14 -9.06 -6.98
N ASP A 36 -13.29 -7.79 -6.65
CA ASP A 36 -14.46 -6.98 -7.01
C ASP A 36 -14.21 -6.20 -8.32
N ILE A 37 -13.13 -6.54 -9.04
CA ILE A 37 -12.69 -5.87 -10.27
C ILE A 37 -12.56 -6.90 -11.37
N ASP A 38 -13.47 -6.85 -12.35
CA ASP A 38 -13.55 -7.84 -13.44
C ASP A 38 -12.24 -7.99 -14.25
N ASN A 39 -11.57 -6.88 -14.55
CA ASN A 39 -10.31 -6.88 -15.32
C ASN A 39 -9.19 -6.13 -14.59
N TYR A 40 -8.86 -6.55 -13.37
CA TYR A 40 -7.79 -5.95 -12.58
C TYR A 40 -6.43 -5.91 -13.30
N LYS A 41 -6.16 -6.86 -14.20
CA LYS A 41 -4.93 -6.90 -15.01
C LYS A 41 -4.76 -5.71 -15.96
N SER A 42 -5.85 -5.03 -16.33
CA SER A 42 -5.78 -3.78 -17.09
C SER A 42 -5.19 -2.61 -16.27
N ILE A 43 -5.36 -2.66 -14.95
CA ILE A 43 -4.82 -1.65 -14.02
C ILE A 43 -3.39 -2.02 -13.64
N PHE A 44 -3.19 -3.29 -13.24
CA PHE A 44 -1.91 -3.86 -12.82
C PHE A 44 -1.64 -5.18 -13.57
N PRO A 45 -0.76 -5.20 -14.59
CA PRO A 45 -0.57 -6.35 -15.47
C PRO A 45 -0.25 -7.69 -14.79
N LEU A 46 0.44 -7.66 -13.65
CA LEU A 46 0.78 -8.87 -12.88
C LEU A 46 -0.44 -9.49 -12.19
N GLY A 47 -1.54 -8.77 -12.02
CA GLY A 47 -2.74 -9.27 -11.34
C GLY A 47 -2.53 -9.65 -9.87
N LYS A 48 -1.50 -9.10 -9.23
CA LYS A 48 -1.13 -9.37 -7.83
C LYS A 48 -1.56 -8.23 -6.92
N ALA A 49 -1.82 -8.57 -5.67
CA ALA A 49 -2.01 -7.64 -4.56
C ALA A 49 -0.93 -7.88 -3.49
N PRO A 50 -0.51 -6.85 -2.74
CA PRO A 50 -1.04 -5.50 -2.79
C PRO A 50 -0.53 -4.68 -3.98
N ALA A 51 -1.29 -3.65 -4.35
CA ALA A 51 -0.85 -2.59 -5.25
C ALA A 51 -1.51 -1.27 -4.85
N PHE A 52 -0.91 -0.14 -5.22
CA PHE A 52 -1.41 1.18 -4.91
C PHE A 52 -1.39 2.08 -6.15
N GLU A 53 -2.44 2.87 -6.33
CA GLU A 53 -2.53 3.90 -7.37
C GLU A 53 -2.85 5.26 -6.72
N ALA A 54 -1.90 6.19 -6.80
CA ALA A 54 -2.06 7.55 -6.31
C ALA A 54 -3.03 8.34 -7.20
N THR A 55 -3.58 9.45 -6.69
CA THR A 55 -4.51 10.31 -7.45
C THR A 55 -3.90 10.95 -8.70
N ASN A 56 -2.58 11.07 -8.76
CA ASN A 56 -1.85 11.53 -9.95
C ASN A 56 -1.56 10.41 -10.97
N GLY A 57 -2.05 9.19 -10.74
CA GLY A 57 -1.82 8.02 -11.60
C GLY A 57 -0.51 7.27 -11.35
N PHE A 58 0.29 7.66 -10.34
CA PHE A 58 1.49 6.92 -9.97
C PHE A 58 1.13 5.55 -9.37
N LYS A 59 1.77 4.49 -9.85
CA LYS A 59 1.46 3.09 -9.50
C LYS A 59 2.62 2.44 -8.77
N VAL A 60 2.31 1.76 -7.66
CA VAL A 60 3.25 1.01 -6.83
C VAL A 60 2.78 -0.44 -6.70
N THR A 61 3.69 -1.38 -6.85
CA THR A 61 3.48 -2.82 -6.64
C THR A 61 4.53 -3.34 -5.67
N GLU A 62 4.37 -4.59 -5.21
CA GLU A 62 5.17 -5.23 -4.15
C GLU A 62 4.86 -4.70 -2.75
N VAL A 63 4.72 -5.62 -1.79
CA VAL A 63 4.26 -5.29 -0.43
C VAL A 63 5.19 -4.29 0.27
N ALA A 64 6.51 -4.50 0.19
CA ALA A 64 7.48 -3.62 0.84
C ALA A 64 7.41 -2.19 0.29
N ALA A 65 7.37 -2.04 -1.04
CA ALA A 65 7.29 -0.73 -1.69
C ALA A 65 5.96 -0.02 -1.42
N VAL A 66 4.84 -0.75 -1.40
CA VAL A 66 3.53 -0.18 -1.01
C VAL A 66 3.56 0.32 0.44
N VAL A 67 4.13 -0.46 1.36
CA VAL A 67 4.25 -0.09 2.78
C VAL A 67 5.13 1.14 2.93
N GLU A 68 6.32 1.13 2.34
CA GLU A 68 7.25 2.25 2.37
C GLU A 68 6.61 3.52 1.80
N TYR A 69 5.96 3.41 0.64
CA TYR A 69 5.25 4.52 0.03
C TYR A 69 4.20 5.12 0.97
N LEU A 70 3.34 4.28 1.57
CA LEU A 70 2.31 4.76 2.51
C LEU A 70 2.93 5.47 3.72
N ILE A 71 3.99 4.92 4.31
CA ILE A 71 4.66 5.54 5.46
C ILE A 71 5.25 6.90 5.08
N LEU A 72 5.89 7.00 3.91
CA LEU A 72 6.48 8.27 3.42
C LEU A 72 5.43 9.35 3.11
N GLN A 73 4.17 8.99 2.89
CA GLN A 73 3.07 9.95 2.73
C GLN A 73 2.45 10.41 4.06
N SER A 74 2.87 9.83 5.18
CA SER A 74 2.34 10.13 6.50
C SER A 74 3.20 11.16 7.25
N ALA A 75 2.67 11.64 8.38
CA ALA A 75 3.46 12.44 9.33
C ALA A 75 4.40 11.59 10.21
N LYS A 76 4.56 10.28 9.92
CA LYS A 76 5.33 9.31 10.71
C LYS A 76 6.44 8.59 9.91
N PRO A 77 7.30 9.29 9.16
CA PRO A 77 8.34 8.65 8.36
C PRO A 77 9.34 7.84 9.20
N GLU A 78 9.47 8.12 10.50
CA GLU A 78 10.33 7.42 11.46
C GLU A 78 9.95 5.95 11.65
N LEU A 79 8.74 5.52 11.25
CA LEU A 79 8.35 4.12 11.29
C LEU A 79 9.23 3.25 10.38
N LEU A 80 9.83 3.84 9.35
CA LEU A 80 10.82 3.17 8.50
C LEU A 80 12.19 3.02 9.18
N GLY A 81 12.43 3.61 10.34
CA GLY A 81 13.76 3.65 10.95
C GLY A 81 14.60 4.84 10.48
N SER A 82 15.50 5.31 11.34
CA SER A 82 16.33 6.49 11.10
C SER A 82 17.73 6.13 10.62
N THR A 83 18.28 5.00 11.06
CA THR A 83 19.58 4.48 10.62
C THR A 83 19.44 3.50 9.46
N LYS A 84 20.57 3.08 8.85
CA LYS A 84 20.55 2.09 7.77
C LYS A 84 20.13 0.72 8.30
N GLU A 85 20.61 0.37 9.48
CA GLU A 85 20.35 -0.88 10.17
C GLU A 85 18.88 -0.98 10.61
N GLU A 86 18.32 0.11 11.15
CA GLU A 86 16.90 0.17 11.52
C GLU A 86 15.99 0.03 10.29
N LYS A 87 16.35 0.68 9.17
CA LYS A 87 15.60 0.57 7.92
C LYS A 87 15.48 -0.86 7.44
N VAL A 88 16.60 -1.57 7.39
CA VAL A 88 16.62 -2.98 6.99
C VAL A 88 15.89 -3.87 7.99
N SER A 89 15.93 -3.57 9.29
CA SER A 89 15.22 -4.36 10.30
C SER A 89 13.70 -4.15 10.28
N ASN A 90 13.23 -3.03 9.75
CA ASN A 90 11.81 -2.64 9.74
C ASN A 90 11.10 -2.89 8.40
N THR A 91 11.84 -3.31 7.36
CA THR A 91 11.29 -3.66 6.02
C THR A 91 11.36 -5.16 5.74
#